data_AF-W7S981-F1
#
_entry.id   AF-W7S981-F1
#
_cell.length_a   1.000
_cell.length_b   1.000
_cell.length_c   1.000
_cell.angle_alpha   90.00
_cell.angle_beta   90.00
_cell.angle_gamma   90.00
#
_symmetry.space_group_name_H-M   'P 1'
#
loop_
_entity.id
_entity.type
_entity.pdbx_description
1 polymer ?
#
loop_
_entity_poly.entity_id
_entity_poly.type
_entity_poly.pdbx_seq_one_letter_code
_entity_poly.pdbx_strand_id
1 'polypeptide(L)'
;MGVRRAAVAAVGVFALTVGVAAGPATADPVPPPQSERAQLVALLAAGGPLVSAGAEAALTGTDADVHAFLATGVALCRTNDDRIAVQRMISVGGPATSSAANRVLSGTQADVQAYLADGWVQPWQNDERIQVTRILTAATGTSVKAAANRALSGTVADIEAFLGPGVQQAQDADDRISVQLLLNSGGAEVRKAANAALSGTTDDIHYFLDTGWQVAAQRDQEVLSISQLVTLAHAAGQRAATQTQAAKDASVRASTAAQAAKDAAQRASQEAQAAQNSAGQAAPRPATPLMPRIAPPMPHRRRSTPPRRRPGPRAPPPPP
;
A
#
# COMPACT_ATOMS: atom_id res chain seq x y z
N MET A 1 16.78 14.93 7.19
CA MET A 1 16.87 15.33 8.61
C MET A 1 17.99 14.52 9.25
N GLY A 2 19.07 15.19 9.67
CA GLY A 2 20.32 14.53 10.06
C GLY A 2 20.28 13.95 11.48
N VAL A 3 20.50 12.65 11.58
CA VAL A 3 20.55 11.91 12.85
C VAL A 3 21.95 12.06 13.45
N ARG A 4 22.06 12.69 14.62
CA ARG A 4 23.30 12.75 15.41
C ARG A 4 23.43 11.47 16.23
N ARG A 5 24.39 10.62 15.85
CA ARG A 5 24.81 9.42 16.58
C ARG A 5 25.72 9.81 17.75
N ALA A 6 25.35 9.44 18.97
CA ALA A 6 26.23 9.56 20.13
C ALA A 6 27.12 8.32 20.24
N ALA A 7 28.44 8.52 20.19
CA ALA A 7 29.43 7.47 20.34
C ALA A 7 29.73 7.23 21.83
N VAL A 8 29.66 5.96 22.24
CA VAL A 8 30.10 5.48 23.57
C VAL A 8 31.62 5.39 23.55
N ALA A 9 32.30 6.20 24.37
CA ALA A 9 33.74 6.16 24.53
C ALA A 9 34.14 5.12 25.58
N ALA A 10 34.86 4.09 25.14
CA ALA A 10 35.49 3.08 25.99
C ALA A 10 36.69 3.70 26.74
N VAL A 11 36.71 3.56 28.07
CA VAL A 11 37.84 3.98 28.91
C VAL A 11 38.87 2.85 28.94
N GLY A 12 39.99 3.07 28.24
CA GLY A 12 41.18 2.21 28.32
C GLY A 12 42.03 2.55 29.54
N VAL A 13 42.40 1.53 30.30
CA VAL A 13 43.31 1.63 31.45
C VAL A 13 44.73 1.85 30.96
N PHE A 14 45.28 3.03 31.21
CA PHE A 14 46.70 3.34 31.02
C PHE A 14 47.44 3.06 32.33
N ALA A 15 48.25 1.99 32.36
CA ALA A 15 49.17 1.72 33.46
C ALA A 15 50.40 2.63 33.31
N LEU A 16 50.52 3.61 34.19
CA LEU A 16 51.64 4.55 34.25
C LEU A 16 52.59 4.10 35.38
N THR A 17 53.76 3.58 35.01
CA THR A 17 54.84 3.25 35.94
C THR A 17 55.60 4.52 36.32
N VAL A 18 55.41 4.99 37.56
CA VAL A 18 56.17 6.14 38.11
C VAL A 18 57.35 5.62 38.92
N GLY A 19 58.57 5.97 38.49
CA GLY A 19 59.79 5.80 39.27
C GLY A 19 59.81 6.76 40.46
N VAL A 20 60.02 6.24 41.66
CA VAL A 20 60.07 7.00 42.91
C VAL A 20 61.47 7.61 43.05
N ALA A 21 61.59 8.90 42.73
CA ALA A 21 62.64 9.75 43.29
C ALA A 21 62.04 10.45 44.52
N ALA A 22 62.52 10.06 45.71
CA ALA A 22 62.12 10.68 46.98
C ALA A 22 62.70 12.10 47.08
N GLY A 23 61.98 13.07 46.53
CA GLY A 23 62.07 14.47 46.96
C GLY A 23 61.29 14.66 48.26
N PRO A 24 61.64 15.64 49.11
CA PRO A 24 60.86 15.94 50.31
C PRO A 24 59.41 16.22 49.89
N ALA A 25 58.46 15.58 50.57
CA ALA A 25 57.04 15.79 50.36
C ALA A 25 56.69 17.26 50.64
N THR A 26 56.71 18.09 49.59
CA THR A 26 55.97 19.33 49.60
C THR A 26 54.50 18.93 49.60
N ALA A 27 53.82 19.13 50.73
CA ALA A 27 52.36 19.07 50.74
C ALA A 27 51.87 19.96 49.59
N ASP A 28 51.11 19.38 48.65
CA ASP A 28 50.39 20.20 47.68
C ASP A 28 49.67 21.30 48.47
N PRO A 29 49.83 22.58 48.11
CA PRO A 29 49.17 23.65 48.83
C PRO A 29 47.67 23.36 48.78
N VAL A 30 47.08 23.10 49.96
CA VAL A 30 45.63 23.02 50.12
C VAL A 30 45.07 24.26 49.43
N PRO A 31 44.23 24.11 48.38
CA PRO A 31 43.63 25.25 47.73
C PRO A 31 43.02 26.14 48.81
N PRO A 32 43.22 27.47 48.77
CA PRO A 32 42.58 28.34 49.74
C PRO A 32 41.08 28.01 49.76
N PRO A 33 40.42 28.01 50.94
CA PRO A 33 39.00 27.72 51.01
C PRO A 33 38.28 28.59 49.99
N GLN A 34 37.55 27.95 49.07
CA GLN A 34 36.84 28.69 48.02
C GLN A 34 35.96 29.73 48.70
N SER A 35 36.08 30.99 48.27
CA SER A 35 35.20 32.04 48.75
C SER A 35 33.74 31.63 48.50
N GLU A 36 32.83 32.07 49.36
CA GLU A 36 31.41 31.78 49.20
C GLU A 36 30.90 32.16 47.79
N ARG A 37 31.39 33.27 47.24
CA ARG A 37 31.11 33.68 45.85
C ARG A 37 31.63 32.67 44.82
N ALA A 38 32.81 32.09 45.01
CA ALA A 38 33.32 31.04 44.12
C ALA A 38 32.45 29.77 44.19
N GLN A 39 31.95 29.41 45.38
CA GLN A 39 31.03 28.29 45.55
C GLN A 39 29.68 28.54 44.85
N LEU A 40 29.13 29.75 44.96
CA LEU A 40 27.92 30.14 44.23
C LEU A 40 28.12 30.15 42.72
N VAL A 41 29.26 30.58 42.19
CA VAL A 41 29.55 30.50 40.75
C VAL A 41 29.57 29.05 40.27
N ALA A 42 30.11 28.12 41.07
CA ALA A 42 30.05 26.70 40.75
C ALA A 42 28.60 26.17 40.75
N LEU A 43 27.78 26.58 41.71
CA LEU A 43 26.34 26.24 41.77
C LEU A 43 25.54 26.89 40.63
N LEU A 44 25.89 28.09 40.20
CA LEU A 44 25.30 28.74 39.03
C LEU A 44 25.53 27.90 37.77
N ALA A 45 26.74 27.38 37.60
CA ALA A 45 27.14 26.60 36.43
C ALA A 45 26.63 25.15 36.41
N ALA A 46 26.57 24.49 37.58
CA ALA A 46 26.29 23.05 37.69
C ALA A 46 24.98 22.72 38.42
N GLY A 47 24.29 23.72 38.98
CA GLY A 47 23.04 23.56 39.71
C GLY A 47 21.86 23.22 38.82
N GLY A 48 20.79 22.73 39.45
CA GLY A 48 19.48 22.66 38.82
C GLY A 48 18.91 24.06 38.57
N PRO A 49 17.81 24.18 37.80
CA PRO A 49 17.27 25.46 37.36
C PRO A 49 17.03 26.47 38.50
N LEU A 50 16.49 26.04 39.63
CA LEU A 50 16.22 26.91 40.78
C LEU A 50 17.48 27.19 41.59
N VAL A 51 18.41 26.24 41.68
CA VAL A 51 19.72 26.48 42.31
C VAL A 51 20.50 27.51 41.53
N SER A 52 20.55 27.41 40.20
CA SER A 52 21.23 28.37 39.34
C SER A 52 20.58 29.76 39.42
N ALA A 53 19.25 29.85 39.32
CA ALA A 53 18.54 31.13 39.42
C ALA A 53 18.73 31.79 40.81
N GLY A 54 18.67 31.00 41.88
CA GLY A 54 18.93 31.49 43.24
C GLY A 54 20.38 31.95 43.43
N ALA A 55 21.33 31.23 42.80
CA ALA A 55 22.73 31.59 42.85
C ALA A 55 23.02 32.89 42.10
N GLU A 56 22.41 33.09 40.92
CA GLU A 56 22.48 34.34 40.16
C GLU A 56 21.96 35.51 40.99
N ALA A 57 20.76 35.37 41.57
CA ALA A 57 20.16 36.41 42.40
C ALA A 57 21.06 36.79 43.59
N ALA A 58 21.58 35.81 44.32
CA ALA A 58 22.48 36.05 45.45
C ALA A 58 23.82 36.68 45.03
N LEU A 59 24.38 36.31 43.87
CA LEU A 59 25.62 36.89 43.36
C LEU A 59 25.48 38.38 42.98
N THR A 60 24.29 38.80 42.56
CA THR A 60 23.97 40.23 42.29
C THR A 60 23.71 41.05 43.56
N GLY A 61 23.62 40.40 44.71
CA GLY A 61 23.37 41.02 46.02
C GLY A 61 24.62 41.24 46.87
N THR A 62 24.38 41.41 48.16
CA THR A 62 25.40 41.62 49.19
C THR A 62 26.09 40.31 49.60
N ASP A 63 27.22 40.40 50.30
CA ASP A 63 27.87 39.20 50.86
C ASP A 63 26.98 38.49 51.91
N ALA A 64 26.04 39.22 52.55
CA ALA A 64 25.05 38.61 53.42
C ALA A 64 24.03 37.76 52.64
N ASP A 65 23.65 38.18 51.42
CA ASP A 65 22.75 37.42 50.54
C ASP A 65 23.42 36.14 50.04
N VAL A 66 24.71 36.24 49.69
CA VAL A 66 25.59 35.12 49.36
C VAL A 66 25.64 34.10 50.51
N HIS A 67 25.92 34.57 51.72
CA HIS A 67 25.99 33.70 52.91
C HIS A 67 24.63 33.06 53.23
N ALA A 68 23.55 33.84 53.20
CA ALA A 68 22.20 33.36 53.49
C ALA A 68 21.73 32.29 52.49
N PHE A 69 22.03 32.49 51.20
CA PHE A 69 21.69 31.51 50.17
C PHE A 69 22.47 30.21 50.33
N LEU A 70 23.78 30.26 50.59
CA LEU A 70 24.57 29.06 50.87
C LEU A 70 24.09 28.33 52.13
N ALA A 71 23.75 29.08 53.18
CA ALA A 71 23.35 28.50 54.46
C ALA A 71 22.00 27.76 54.38
N THR A 72 21.04 28.26 53.60
CA THR A 72 19.66 27.71 53.59
C THR A 72 19.02 27.63 52.20
N GLY A 73 19.25 28.63 51.34
CA GLY A 73 18.60 28.74 50.03
C GLY A 73 18.95 27.59 49.08
N VAL A 74 20.19 27.12 49.07
CA VAL A 74 20.63 26.00 48.22
C VAL A 74 19.83 24.73 48.49
N ALA A 75 19.61 24.40 49.77
CA ALA A 75 18.89 23.18 50.16
C ALA A 75 17.41 23.24 49.72
N LEU A 76 16.78 24.41 49.87
CA LEU A 76 15.40 24.63 49.44
C LEU A 76 15.27 24.55 47.91
N CYS A 77 16.17 25.21 47.17
CA CYS A 77 16.18 25.16 45.71
C CYS A 77 16.41 23.73 45.18
N ARG A 78 17.38 22.99 45.75
CA ARG A 78 17.64 21.58 45.40
C ARG A 78 16.41 20.69 45.62
N THR A 79 15.73 20.85 46.76
CA THR A 79 14.49 20.12 47.06
C THR A 79 13.44 20.35 45.98
N ASN A 80 13.26 21.60 45.54
CA ASN A 80 12.30 21.92 44.49
C ASN A 80 12.75 21.43 43.10
N ASP A 81 14.03 21.56 42.76
CA ASP A 81 14.59 21.06 41.50
C ASP A 81 14.43 19.53 41.38
N ASP A 82 14.71 18.78 42.45
CA ASP A 82 14.54 17.32 42.49
C ASP A 82 13.07 16.93 42.27
N ARG A 83 12.13 17.62 42.94
CA ARG A 83 10.69 17.36 42.75
C ARG A 83 10.23 17.73 41.34
N ILE A 84 10.77 18.80 40.74
CA ILE A 84 10.52 19.14 39.33
C ILE A 84 11.06 18.05 38.41
N ALA A 85 12.24 17.50 38.69
CA ALA A 85 12.81 16.40 37.91
C ALA A 85 11.88 15.18 37.93
N VAL A 86 11.39 14.78 39.10
CA VAL A 86 10.39 13.68 39.22
C VAL A 86 9.08 14.01 38.51
N GLN A 87 8.58 15.24 38.60
CA GLN A 87 7.38 15.65 37.86
C GLN A 87 7.55 15.54 36.34
N ARG A 88 8.73 15.86 35.80
CA ARG A 88 9.02 15.68 34.37
C ARG A 88 9.00 14.20 33.96
N MET A 89 9.42 13.30 34.84
CA MET A 89 9.37 11.85 34.59
C MET A 89 7.94 11.33 34.44
N ILE A 90 6.95 11.96 35.08
CA ILE A 90 5.53 11.63 34.90
C ILE A 90 5.08 11.92 33.46
N SER A 91 5.58 13.00 32.84
CA SER A 91 5.17 13.39 31.49
C SER A 91 5.75 12.50 30.38
N VAL A 92 6.91 11.89 30.62
CA VAL A 92 7.60 11.03 29.63
C VAL A 92 7.42 9.54 29.90
N GLY A 93 7.17 9.15 31.15
CA GLY A 93 7.01 7.76 31.56
C GLY A 93 5.61 7.21 31.33
N GLY A 94 5.49 5.88 31.43
CA GLY A 94 4.20 5.21 31.37
C GLY A 94 3.47 5.19 32.72
N PRO A 95 2.37 4.41 32.81
CA PRO A 95 1.55 4.32 34.01
C PRO A 95 2.31 3.86 35.27
N ALA A 96 3.25 2.92 35.15
CA ALA A 96 4.02 2.43 36.29
C ALA A 96 4.99 3.51 36.80
N THR A 97 5.70 4.19 35.90
CA THR A 97 6.58 5.33 36.21
C THR A 97 5.80 6.46 36.84
N SER A 98 4.66 6.83 36.27
CA SER A 98 3.77 7.87 36.80
C SER A 98 3.25 7.53 38.19
N SER A 99 2.86 6.27 38.44
CA SER A 99 2.39 5.82 39.75
C SER A 99 3.49 5.84 40.81
N ALA A 100 4.72 5.43 40.45
CA ALA A 100 5.87 5.47 41.35
C ALA A 100 6.27 6.93 41.67
N ALA A 101 6.38 7.78 40.66
CA ALA A 101 6.70 9.19 40.79
C ALA A 101 5.71 9.95 41.70
N ASN A 102 4.39 9.74 41.54
CA ASN A 102 3.39 10.38 42.39
C ASN A 102 3.49 9.97 43.87
N ARG A 103 3.86 8.71 44.14
CA ARG A 103 4.08 8.23 45.51
C ARG A 103 5.26 8.93 46.16
N VAL A 104 6.40 9.01 45.47
CA VAL A 104 7.61 9.64 46.03
C VAL A 104 7.47 11.16 46.16
N LEU A 105 6.70 11.81 45.28
CA LEU A 105 6.37 13.23 45.43
C LEU A 105 5.55 13.51 46.69
N SER A 106 4.79 12.55 47.21
CA SER A 106 4.05 12.69 48.47
C SER A 106 4.88 12.34 49.71
N GLY A 107 6.13 11.90 49.51
CA GLY A 107 7.05 11.47 50.56
C GLY A 107 8.03 12.57 51.01
N THR A 108 9.12 12.12 51.61
CA THR A 108 10.22 12.96 52.08
C THR A 108 11.19 13.31 50.96
N GLN A 109 12.04 14.32 51.17
CA GLN A 109 13.10 14.66 50.22
C GLN A 109 14.09 13.48 50.00
N ALA A 110 14.32 12.65 51.01
CA ALA A 110 15.14 11.45 50.87
C ALA A 110 14.50 10.43 49.90
N ASP A 111 13.18 10.29 49.92
CA ASP A 111 12.45 9.41 48.99
C ASP A 111 12.58 9.90 47.54
N VAL A 112 12.48 11.21 47.32
CA VAL A 112 12.66 11.83 46.00
C VAL A 112 14.09 11.58 45.49
N GLN A 113 15.10 11.75 46.33
CA GLN A 113 16.50 11.53 45.95
C GLN A 113 16.80 10.06 45.65
N ALA A 114 16.31 9.14 46.49
CA ALA A 114 16.43 7.71 46.22
C ALA A 114 15.74 7.32 44.91
N TYR A 115 14.57 7.90 44.62
CA TYR A 115 13.89 7.66 43.36
C TYR A 115 14.67 8.17 42.15
N LEU A 116 15.24 9.37 42.22
CA LEU A 116 16.06 9.95 41.14
C LEU A 116 17.38 9.19 40.93
N ALA A 117 17.94 8.59 41.98
CA ALA A 117 19.16 7.79 41.88
C ALA A 117 18.94 6.51 41.06
N ASP A 118 17.96 5.69 41.44
CA ASP A 118 17.71 4.39 40.81
C ASP A 118 16.26 3.88 40.95
N GLY A 119 15.46 4.42 41.86
CA GLY A 119 14.09 3.96 42.10
C GLY A 119 13.13 4.10 40.91
N TRP A 120 13.50 4.89 39.90
CA TRP A 120 12.75 5.01 38.64
C TRP A 120 12.97 3.86 37.65
N VAL A 121 14.07 3.10 37.78
CA VAL A 121 14.50 2.11 36.78
C VAL A 121 13.48 0.98 36.64
N GLN A 122 13.05 0.39 37.76
CA GLN A 122 12.09 -0.72 37.74
C GLN A 122 10.72 -0.32 37.16
N PRO A 123 10.07 0.78 37.57
CA PRO A 123 8.79 1.17 36.97
C PRO A 123 8.92 1.54 35.49
N TRP A 124 10.05 2.11 35.05
CA TRP A 124 10.32 2.35 33.64
C TRP A 124 10.37 1.04 32.83
N GLN A 125 11.14 0.05 33.30
CA GLN A 125 11.22 -1.27 32.66
C GLN A 125 9.86 -1.99 32.61
N ASN A 126 9.01 -1.80 33.62
CA ASN A 126 7.64 -2.33 33.60
C ASN A 126 6.81 -1.67 32.49
N ASP A 127 6.93 -0.35 32.31
CA ASP A 127 6.25 0.37 31.23
C ASP A 127 6.73 -0.09 29.84
N GLU A 128 8.03 -0.30 29.66
CA GLU A 128 8.59 -0.83 28.41
C GLU A 128 8.08 -2.25 28.11
N ARG A 129 8.06 -3.15 29.09
CA ARG A 129 7.46 -4.49 28.93
C ARG A 129 5.98 -4.42 28.51
N ILE A 130 5.23 -3.50 29.09
CA ILE A 130 3.83 -3.26 28.71
C ILE A 130 3.76 -2.75 27.26
N GLN A 131 4.64 -1.84 26.85
CA GLN A 131 4.71 -1.34 25.48
C GLN A 131 4.99 -2.46 24.49
N VAL A 132 5.97 -3.34 24.76
CA VAL A 132 6.25 -4.53 23.92
C VAL A 132 5.03 -5.46 23.86
N THR A 133 4.36 -5.69 24.97
CA THR A 133 3.15 -6.53 25.02
C THR A 133 2.02 -5.95 24.18
N ARG A 134 1.85 -4.62 24.19
CA ARG A 134 0.87 -3.91 23.33
C ARG A 134 1.21 -4.08 21.86
N ILE A 135 2.48 -3.90 21.48
CA ILE A 135 2.95 -4.12 20.11
C ILE A 135 2.68 -5.57 19.69
N LEU A 136 3.02 -6.55 20.53
CA LEU A 136 2.76 -7.97 20.27
C LEU A 136 1.27 -8.26 20.04
N THR A 137 0.40 -7.66 20.85
CA THR A 137 -1.05 -7.86 20.76
C THR A 137 -1.63 -7.23 19.50
N ALA A 138 -1.13 -6.06 19.09
CA ALA A 138 -1.57 -5.36 17.89
C ALA A 138 -0.96 -5.93 16.60
N ALA A 139 0.15 -6.67 16.69
CA ALA A 139 0.85 -7.18 15.53
C ALA A 139 0.00 -8.16 14.73
N THR A 140 -0.03 -7.98 13.42
CA THR A 140 -0.64 -8.92 12.46
C THR A 140 0.41 -9.85 11.87
N GLY A 141 1.58 -9.30 11.53
CA GLY A 141 2.72 -10.01 10.95
C GLY A 141 3.45 -10.95 11.91
N THR A 142 4.13 -11.94 11.35
CA THR A 142 4.77 -13.03 12.10
C THR A 142 6.15 -12.62 12.63
N SER A 143 6.88 -11.77 11.92
CA SER A 143 8.20 -11.30 12.29
C SER A 143 8.12 -10.36 13.49
N VAL A 144 7.17 -9.40 13.50
CA VAL A 144 6.93 -8.53 14.67
C VAL A 144 6.55 -9.37 15.90
N LYS A 145 5.67 -10.36 15.74
CA LYS A 145 5.30 -11.27 16.84
C LYS A 145 6.50 -12.04 17.38
N ALA A 146 7.33 -12.59 16.50
CA ALA A 146 8.52 -13.34 16.90
C ALA A 146 9.53 -12.45 17.62
N ALA A 147 9.81 -11.26 17.09
CA ALA A 147 10.74 -10.29 17.68
C ALA A 147 10.26 -9.79 19.05
N ALA A 148 8.98 -9.45 19.19
CA ALA A 148 8.40 -9.03 20.46
C ALA A 148 8.45 -10.14 21.52
N ASN A 149 8.13 -11.39 21.16
CA ASN A 149 8.23 -12.53 22.08
C ASN A 149 9.68 -12.78 22.54
N ARG A 150 10.64 -12.64 21.61
CA ARG A 150 12.06 -12.73 21.93
C ARG A 150 12.48 -11.66 22.94
N ALA A 151 12.06 -10.42 22.73
CA ALA A 151 12.34 -9.31 23.65
C ALA A 151 11.72 -9.55 25.04
N LEU A 152 10.46 -9.99 25.10
CA LEU A 152 9.78 -10.26 26.38
C LEU A 152 10.41 -11.39 27.18
N SER A 153 10.99 -12.38 26.48
CA SER A 153 11.69 -13.53 27.05
C SER A 153 13.17 -13.26 27.35
N GLY A 154 13.67 -12.08 26.96
CA GLY A 154 15.07 -11.68 27.09
C GLY A 154 15.35 -10.75 28.27
N THR A 155 16.46 -10.04 28.14
CA THR A 155 16.96 -9.03 29.07
C THR A 155 16.32 -7.67 28.83
N VAL A 156 16.58 -6.70 29.72
CA VAL A 156 16.16 -5.30 29.51
C VAL A 156 16.76 -4.73 28.23
N ALA A 157 18.02 -5.04 27.92
CA ALA A 157 18.66 -4.62 26.68
C ALA A 157 17.94 -5.18 25.42
N ASP A 158 17.36 -6.38 25.50
CA ASP A 158 16.57 -6.95 24.40
C ASP A 158 15.24 -6.21 24.20
N ILE A 159 14.63 -5.72 25.29
CA ILE A 159 13.43 -4.88 25.25
C ILE A 159 13.76 -3.53 24.62
N GLU A 160 14.82 -2.86 25.07
CA GLU A 160 15.27 -1.57 24.53
C GLU A 160 15.65 -1.69 23.05
N ALA A 161 16.40 -2.74 22.69
CA ALA A 161 16.77 -3.00 21.29
C ALA A 161 15.56 -3.24 20.40
N PHE A 162 14.54 -3.94 20.92
CA PHE A 162 13.29 -4.12 20.20
C PHE A 162 12.52 -2.80 20.05
N LEU A 163 12.27 -2.08 21.15
CA LEU A 163 11.52 -0.82 21.17
C LEU A 163 12.20 0.32 20.39
N GLY A 164 13.53 0.27 20.24
CA GLY A 164 14.28 1.16 19.37
C GLY A 164 14.13 0.77 17.89
N PRO A 165 15.19 0.25 17.23
CA PRO A 165 15.12 -0.10 15.81
C PRO A 165 14.38 -1.43 15.52
N GLY A 166 14.23 -2.31 16.51
CA GLY A 166 13.74 -3.67 16.27
C GLY A 166 12.29 -3.77 15.81
N VAL A 167 11.40 -2.86 16.24
CA VAL A 167 10.01 -2.81 15.76
C VAL A 167 9.98 -2.61 14.24
N GLN A 168 10.67 -1.58 13.76
CA GLN A 168 10.69 -1.25 12.33
C GLN A 168 11.35 -2.36 11.51
N GLN A 169 12.48 -2.91 11.97
CA GLN A 169 13.14 -4.02 11.28
C GLN A 169 12.25 -5.25 11.13
N ALA A 170 11.45 -5.55 12.16
CA ALA A 170 10.52 -6.67 12.10
C ALA A 170 9.32 -6.37 11.18
N GLN A 171 8.84 -5.12 11.14
CA GLN A 171 7.80 -4.68 10.20
C GLN A 171 8.30 -4.76 8.76
N ASP A 172 9.49 -4.26 8.46
CA ASP A 172 10.11 -4.34 7.13
C ASP A 172 10.24 -5.80 6.65
N ALA A 173 10.51 -6.73 7.57
CA ALA A 173 10.55 -8.15 7.26
C ALA A 173 9.16 -8.72 6.92
N ASP A 174 8.13 -8.35 7.68
CA ASP A 174 6.74 -8.72 7.40
C ASP A 174 6.22 -8.12 6.08
N ASP A 175 6.65 -6.92 5.74
CA ASP A 175 6.32 -6.26 4.48
C ASP A 175 6.98 -6.95 3.29
N ARG A 176 8.26 -7.32 3.40
CA ARG A 176 8.93 -8.17 2.39
C ARG A 176 8.20 -9.49 2.17
N ILE A 177 7.72 -10.13 3.25
CA ILE A 177 6.92 -11.36 3.16
C ILE A 177 5.60 -11.09 2.42
N SER A 178 4.94 -9.97 2.70
CA SER A 178 3.68 -9.56 2.06
C SER A 178 3.87 -9.31 0.55
N VAL A 179 4.95 -8.64 0.16
CA VAL A 179 5.30 -8.46 -1.26
C VAL A 179 5.60 -9.79 -1.94
N GLN A 180 6.32 -10.69 -1.26
CA GLN A 180 6.60 -12.02 -1.80
C GLN A 180 5.31 -12.85 -2.00
N LEU A 181 4.33 -12.71 -1.11
CA LEU A 181 3.02 -13.35 -1.27
C LEU A 181 2.29 -12.82 -2.51
N LEU A 182 2.25 -11.49 -2.69
CA LEU A 182 1.67 -10.84 -3.87
C LEU A 182 2.42 -11.21 -5.17
N LEU A 183 3.74 -11.37 -5.10
CA LEU A 183 4.54 -11.87 -6.22
C LEU A 183 4.14 -13.30 -6.59
N ASN A 184 3.84 -14.15 -5.61
CA ASN A 184 3.49 -15.53 -5.88
C ASN A 184 2.06 -15.70 -6.40
N SER A 185 1.11 -14.88 -5.93
CA SER A 185 -0.32 -14.99 -6.26
C SER A 185 -0.82 -14.01 -7.33
N GLY A 186 -0.07 -12.93 -7.62
CA GLY A 186 -0.48 -11.87 -8.54
C GLY A 186 -0.33 -12.20 -10.02
N GLY A 187 -0.98 -11.40 -10.86
CA GLY A 187 -0.86 -11.45 -12.32
C GLY A 187 0.49 -10.93 -12.83
N ALA A 188 0.68 -10.87 -14.15
CA ALA A 188 1.97 -10.57 -14.76
C ALA A 188 2.52 -9.19 -14.38
N GLU A 189 1.66 -8.17 -14.36
CA GLU A 189 2.04 -6.82 -13.98
C GLU A 189 2.28 -6.69 -12.47
N VAL A 190 1.45 -7.35 -11.63
CA VAL A 190 1.71 -7.40 -10.18
C VAL A 190 3.06 -8.05 -9.88
N ARG A 191 3.37 -9.18 -10.53
CA ARG A 191 4.65 -9.88 -10.39
C ARG A 191 5.84 -9.00 -10.79
N LYS A 192 5.70 -8.27 -11.89
CA LYS A 192 6.74 -7.35 -12.36
C LYS A 192 6.97 -6.20 -11.36
N ALA A 193 5.90 -5.58 -10.88
CA ALA A 193 5.97 -4.50 -9.91
C ALA A 193 6.53 -4.98 -8.54
N ALA A 194 6.11 -6.16 -8.08
CA ALA A 194 6.63 -6.77 -6.85
C ALA A 194 8.14 -7.05 -6.94
N ASN A 195 8.63 -7.58 -8.07
CA ASN A 195 10.07 -7.80 -8.29
C ASN A 195 10.86 -6.48 -8.27
N ALA A 196 10.31 -5.41 -8.85
CA ALA A 196 10.93 -4.09 -8.82
C ALA A 196 11.03 -3.57 -7.38
N ALA A 197 9.96 -3.68 -6.60
CA ALA A 197 9.93 -3.28 -5.19
C ALA A 197 10.94 -4.08 -4.34
N LEU A 198 10.98 -5.41 -4.49
CA LEU A 198 11.92 -6.27 -3.74
C LEU A 198 13.39 -6.01 -4.09
N SER A 199 13.67 -5.51 -5.30
CA SER A 199 15.01 -5.14 -5.75
C SER A 199 15.43 -3.72 -5.35
N GLY A 200 14.51 -2.94 -4.79
CA GLY A 200 14.72 -1.56 -4.38
C GLY A 200 15.00 -1.40 -2.88
N THR A 201 14.61 -0.24 -2.37
CA THR A 201 14.70 0.16 -0.96
C THR A 201 13.47 -0.29 -0.16
N THR A 202 13.52 -0.16 1.17
CA THR A 202 12.34 -0.39 2.02
C THR A 202 11.20 0.56 1.64
N ASP A 203 11.49 1.80 1.24
CA ASP A 203 10.47 2.75 0.79
C ASP A 203 9.76 2.27 -0.49
N ASP A 204 10.47 1.59 -1.40
CA ASP A 204 9.86 0.99 -2.60
C ASP A 204 8.91 -0.16 -2.25
N ILE A 205 9.23 -0.93 -1.20
CA ILE A 205 8.37 -1.99 -0.66
C ILE A 205 7.10 -1.39 -0.06
N HIS A 206 7.24 -0.37 0.80
CA HIS A 206 6.09 0.32 1.39
C HIS A 206 5.21 0.93 0.31
N TYR A 207 5.80 1.65 -0.66
CA TYR A 207 5.05 2.24 -1.77
C TYR A 207 4.28 1.19 -2.58
N PHE A 208 4.91 0.04 -2.84
CA PHE A 208 4.25 -1.06 -3.54
C PHE A 208 3.06 -1.63 -2.75
N LEU A 209 3.21 -1.83 -1.43
CA LEU A 209 2.15 -2.35 -0.57
C LEU A 209 1.01 -1.34 -0.37
N ASP A 210 1.32 -0.06 -0.30
CA ASP A 210 0.34 1.01 -0.10
C ASP A 210 -0.51 1.21 -1.36
N THR A 211 0.11 1.31 -2.54
CA THR A 211 -0.58 1.70 -3.78
C THR A 211 -0.14 0.94 -5.03
N GLY A 212 1.13 0.50 -5.10
CA GLY A 212 1.68 -0.08 -6.31
C GLY A 212 1.02 -1.38 -6.76
N TRP A 213 0.64 -2.25 -5.83
CA TRP A 213 0.04 -3.55 -6.17
C TRP A 213 -1.37 -3.40 -6.75
N GLN A 214 -2.18 -2.46 -6.27
CA GLN A 214 -3.54 -2.22 -6.78
C GLN A 214 -3.49 -1.73 -8.23
N VAL A 215 -2.58 -0.79 -8.52
CA VAL A 215 -2.37 -0.26 -9.88
C VAL A 215 -1.92 -1.36 -10.82
N ALA A 216 -1.00 -2.22 -10.38
CA ALA A 216 -0.53 -3.34 -11.17
C ALA A 216 -1.65 -4.38 -11.41
N ALA A 217 -2.48 -4.66 -10.40
CA ALA A 217 -3.61 -5.57 -10.52
C ALA A 217 -4.69 -5.03 -11.48
N GLN A 218 -4.92 -3.72 -11.49
CA GLN A 218 -5.81 -3.09 -12.45
C GLN A 218 -5.29 -3.26 -13.89
N ARG A 219 -3.98 -3.08 -14.11
CA ARG A 219 -3.37 -3.32 -15.44
C ARG A 219 -3.52 -4.77 -15.90
N ASP A 220 -3.35 -5.74 -14.99
CA ASP A 220 -3.60 -7.14 -15.30
C ASP A 220 -5.06 -7.36 -15.77
N GLN A 221 -6.04 -6.73 -15.13
CA GLN A 221 -7.45 -6.80 -15.54
C GLN A 221 -7.72 -6.11 -16.88
N GLU A 222 -7.10 -4.96 -17.14
CA GLU A 222 -7.20 -4.25 -18.42
C GLU A 222 -6.63 -5.09 -19.57
N VAL A 223 -5.47 -5.73 -19.38
CA VAL A 223 -4.88 -6.63 -20.38
C VAL A 223 -5.82 -7.80 -20.70
N LEU A 224 -6.44 -8.40 -19.68
CA LEU A 224 -7.43 -9.45 -19.88
C LEU A 224 -8.64 -8.95 -20.68
N SER A 225 -9.19 -7.79 -20.33
CA SER A 225 -10.34 -7.19 -21.04
C SER A 225 -10.01 -6.88 -22.51
N ILE A 226 -8.85 -6.27 -22.77
CA ILE A 226 -8.40 -5.95 -24.13
C ILE A 226 -8.22 -7.23 -24.95
N SER A 227 -7.65 -8.30 -24.37
CA SER A 227 -7.48 -9.58 -25.08
C SER A 227 -8.82 -10.20 -25.52
N GLN A 228 -9.86 -10.06 -24.69
CA GLN A 228 -11.22 -10.51 -25.02
C GLN A 228 -11.83 -9.66 -26.14
N LEU A 229 -11.66 -8.33 -26.10
CA LEU A 229 -12.13 -7.42 -27.14
C LEU A 229 -11.44 -7.70 -28.48
N VAL A 230 -10.13 -7.94 -28.47
CA VAL A 230 -9.36 -8.31 -29.68
C VAL A 230 -9.89 -9.63 -30.27
N THR A 231 -10.15 -10.62 -29.42
CA THR A 231 -10.74 -11.90 -29.85
C THR A 231 -12.12 -11.71 -30.49
N LEU A 232 -12.98 -10.89 -29.88
CA LEU A 232 -14.30 -10.57 -30.42
C LEU A 232 -14.21 -9.83 -31.76
N ALA A 233 -13.30 -8.86 -31.87
CA ALA A 233 -13.07 -8.10 -33.10
C ALA A 233 -12.60 -9.01 -34.24
N HIS A 234 -11.69 -9.96 -33.98
CA HIS A 234 -11.27 -10.96 -34.95
C HIS A 234 -12.44 -11.83 -35.42
N ALA A 235 -13.27 -12.35 -34.50
CA ALA A 235 -14.42 -13.17 -34.83
C ALA A 235 -15.49 -12.38 -35.63
N ALA A 236 -15.69 -11.10 -35.30
CA ALA A 236 -16.56 -10.21 -36.08
C ALA A 236 -16.00 -9.96 -37.49
N GLY A 237 -14.69 -9.71 -37.62
CA GLY A 237 -14.02 -9.51 -38.91
C GLY A 237 -14.10 -10.74 -39.82
N GLN A 238 -13.91 -11.94 -39.28
CA GLN A 238 -14.07 -13.19 -40.05
C GLN A 238 -15.52 -13.38 -40.53
N ARG A 239 -16.52 -13.07 -39.70
CA ARG A 239 -17.94 -13.10 -40.10
C ARG A 239 -18.25 -12.07 -41.18
N ALA A 240 -17.72 -10.86 -41.06
CA ALA A 240 -17.88 -9.82 -42.07
C ALA A 240 -17.24 -10.23 -43.41
N ALA A 241 -16.06 -10.85 -43.39
CA ALA A 241 -15.39 -11.35 -44.59
C ALA A 241 -16.21 -12.44 -45.29
N THR A 242 -16.72 -13.42 -44.53
CA THR A 242 -17.55 -14.50 -45.09
C THR A 242 -18.88 -13.99 -45.64
N GLN A 243 -19.55 -13.06 -44.94
CA GLN A 243 -20.77 -12.41 -45.43
C GLN A 243 -20.52 -11.57 -46.69
N THR A 244 -19.40 -10.85 -46.75
CA THR A 244 -19.00 -10.09 -47.93
C THR A 244 -18.78 -11.01 -49.12
N GLN A 245 -18.13 -12.16 -48.92
CA GLN A 245 -17.95 -13.15 -50.00
C GLN A 245 -19.30 -13.72 -50.46
N ALA A 246 -20.17 -14.10 -49.51
CA ALA A 246 -21.50 -14.60 -49.84
C ALA A 246 -22.34 -13.55 -50.61
N ALA A 247 -22.23 -12.27 -50.26
CA ALA A 247 -22.87 -11.16 -50.97
C ALA A 247 -22.32 -10.99 -52.39
N LYS A 248 -21.00 -11.10 -52.59
CA LYS A 248 -20.38 -11.10 -53.93
C LYS A 248 -20.90 -12.26 -54.78
N ASP A 249 -20.91 -13.47 -54.25
CA ASP A 249 -21.40 -14.66 -54.96
C ASP A 249 -22.89 -14.52 -55.32
N ALA A 250 -23.70 -13.97 -54.40
CA ALA A 250 -25.11 -13.70 -54.66
C ALA A 250 -25.31 -12.63 -55.74
N SER A 251 -24.49 -11.57 -55.73
CA SER A 251 -24.51 -10.53 -56.77
C SER A 251 -24.17 -11.09 -58.14
N VAL A 252 -23.13 -11.94 -58.23
CA VAL A 252 -22.76 -12.63 -59.48
C VAL A 252 -23.93 -13.48 -59.98
N ARG A 253 -24.53 -14.31 -59.11
CA ARG A 253 -25.70 -15.13 -59.46
C ARG A 253 -26.87 -14.28 -59.96
N ALA A 254 -27.16 -13.17 -59.28
CA ALA A 254 -28.23 -12.26 -59.67
C ALA A 254 -27.98 -11.63 -61.05
N SER A 255 -26.75 -11.20 -61.32
CA SER A 255 -26.36 -10.66 -62.64
C SER A 255 -26.50 -11.69 -63.75
N THR A 256 -26.04 -12.93 -63.53
CA THR A 256 -26.17 -14.01 -64.52
C THR A 256 -27.63 -14.34 -64.79
N ALA A 257 -28.47 -14.43 -63.75
CA ALA A 257 -29.91 -14.67 -63.91
C ALA A 257 -30.60 -13.53 -64.67
N ALA A 258 -30.23 -12.27 -64.38
CA ALA A 258 -30.75 -11.11 -65.10
C ALA A 258 -30.36 -11.12 -66.59
N GLN A 259 -29.11 -11.48 -66.91
CA GLN A 259 -28.67 -11.61 -68.31
C GLN A 259 -29.42 -12.72 -69.04
N ALA A 260 -29.56 -13.90 -68.43
CA ALA A 260 -30.33 -15.00 -69.02
C ALA A 260 -31.80 -14.63 -69.26
N ALA A 261 -32.41 -13.87 -68.33
CA ALA A 261 -33.77 -13.35 -68.50
C ALA A 261 -33.86 -12.36 -69.68
N LYS A 262 -32.85 -11.49 -69.85
CA LYS A 262 -32.76 -10.56 -70.98
C LYS A 262 -32.63 -11.31 -72.32
N ASP A 263 -31.76 -12.31 -72.39
CA ASP A 263 -31.56 -13.13 -73.60
C ASP A 263 -32.83 -13.93 -73.95
N ALA A 264 -33.53 -14.46 -72.94
CA ALA A 264 -34.81 -15.13 -73.13
C ALA A 264 -35.90 -14.17 -73.64
N ALA A 265 -35.99 -12.96 -73.07
CA ALA A 265 -36.92 -11.94 -73.53
C ALA A 265 -36.66 -11.50 -74.97
N GLN A 266 -35.38 -11.35 -75.37
CA GLN A 266 -35.00 -11.02 -76.74
C GLN A 266 -35.40 -12.12 -77.73
N ARG A 267 -35.15 -13.40 -77.39
CA ARG A 267 -35.60 -14.53 -78.22
C ARG A 267 -37.11 -14.57 -78.36
N ALA A 268 -37.84 -14.43 -77.26
CA ALA A 268 -39.30 -14.38 -77.29
C ALA A 268 -39.83 -13.23 -78.17
N SER A 269 -39.17 -12.06 -78.14
CA SER A 269 -39.51 -10.94 -79.03
C SER A 269 -39.27 -11.26 -80.51
N GLN A 270 -38.16 -11.92 -80.85
CA GLN A 270 -37.85 -12.32 -82.24
C GLN A 270 -38.85 -13.36 -82.76
N GLU A 271 -39.19 -14.35 -81.94
CA GLU A 271 -40.19 -15.37 -82.26
C GLU A 271 -41.58 -14.75 -82.45
N ALA A 272 -41.97 -13.81 -81.59
CA ALA A 272 -43.22 -13.07 -81.75
C ALA A 272 -43.26 -12.26 -83.06
N GLN A 273 -42.15 -11.62 -83.45
CA GLN A 273 -42.04 -10.90 -84.71
C GLN A 273 -42.16 -11.85 -85.92
N ALA A 274 -41.50 -13.01 -85.86
CA ALA A 274 -41.58 -14.03 -86.90
C ALA A 274 -43.01 -14.58 -87.04
N ALA A 275 -43.70 -14.80 -85.92
CA ALA A 275 -45.10 -15.19 -85.88
C ALA A 275 -46.02 -14.13 -86.51
N GLN A 276 -45.82 -12.83 -86.23
CA GLN A 276 -46.55 -11.74 -86.89
C GLN A 276 -46.33 -11.71 -88.41
N ASN A 277 -45.07 -11.83 -88.85
CA ASN A 277 -44.74 -11.84 -90.28
C ASN A 277 -45.40 -13.04 -90.99
N SER A 278 -45.44 -14.19 -90.33
CA SER A 278 -46.09 -15.41 -90.84
C SER A 278 -47.61 -15.29 -90.85
N ALA A 279 -48.21 -14.66 -89.84
CA ALA A 279 -49.64 -14.34 -89.80
C ALA A 279 -50.04 -13.33 -90.90
N GLY A 280 -49.17 -12.37 -91.22
CA GLY A 280 -49.35 -11.46 -92.36
C GLY A 280 -49.31 -12.17 -93.73
N GLN A 281 -48.55 -13.27 -93.85
CA GLN A 281 -48.56 -14.14 -95.03
C GLN A 281 -49.74 -15.13 -95.06
N ALA A 282 -50.33 -15.43 -93.89
CA ALA A 282 -51.45 -16.33 -93.71
C ALA A 282 -52.83 -15.63 -93.66
N ALA A 283 -52.95 -14.40 -94.18
CA ALA A 283 -54.25 -13.75 -94.36
C ALA A 283 -55.11 -14.56 -95.37
N PRO A 284 -56.37 -14.92 -95.04
CA PRO A 284 -57.09 -15.98 -95.75
C PRO A 284 -57.72 -15.56 -97.10
N ARG A 285 -57.59 -16.46 -98.09
CA ARG A 285 -58.60 -16.68 -99.15
C ARG A 285 -59.96 -16.97 -98.50
N PRO A 286 -61.09 -16.55 -99.10
CA PRO A 286 -62.39 -16.53 -98.44
C PRO A 286 -62.91 -17.93 -98.09
N ALA A 287 -63.62 -17.97 -96.95
CA ALA A 287 -64.16 -19.15 -96.30
C ALA A 287 -65.43 -19.72 -96.95
N THR A 288 -65.64 -21.03 -96.77
CA THR A 288 -66.92 -21.72 -97.00
C THR A 288 -67.32 -22.46 -95.71
N PRO A 289 -68.58 -22.35 -95.21
CA PRO A 289 -68.94 -22.80 -93.86
C PRO A 289 -69.56 -24.20 -93.85
N LEU A 290 -69.38 -24.96 -92.76
CA LEU A 290 -70.26 -26.06 -92.38
C LEU A 290 -70.24 -26.28 -90.85
N MET A 291 -71.45 -26.37 -90.27
CA MET A 291 -71.76 -26.46 -88.84
C MET A 291 -71.74 -27.94 -88.32
N PRO A 292 -72.26 -28.25 -87.12
CA PRO A 292 -71.49 -28.45 -85.89
C PRO A 292 -71.55 -29.91 -85.39
N ARG A 293 -70.64 -30.32 -84.49
CA ARG A 293 -70.84 -31.57 -83.73
C ARG A 293 -70.36 -31.46 -82.27
N ILE A 294 -71.26 -31.93 -81.42
CA ILE A 294 -71.31 -31.95 -79.95
C ILE A 294 -70.13 -32.72 -79.34
N ALA A 295 -69.55 -32.18 -78.26
CA ALA A 295 -68.48 -32.82 -77.46
C ALA A 295 -68.99 -33.25 -76.07
N PRO A 296 -68.65 -34.45 -75.57
CA PRO A 296 -68.88 -34.87 -74.19
C PRO A 296 -67.66 -34.57 -73.26
N PRO A 297 -67.79 -34.70 -71.92
CA PRO A 297 -67.13 -33.83 -70.95
C PRO A 297 -65.77 -34.33 -70.44
N MET A 298 -64.91 -33.40 -70.04
CA MET A 298 -63.60 -33.65 -69.41
C MET A 298 -63.62 -33.32 -67.89
N PRO A 299 -62.82 -34.05 -67.07
CA PRO A 299 -62.95 -34.07 -65.61
C PRO A 299 -62.18 -32.95 -64.87
N HIS A 300 -62.61 -32.73 -63.62
CA HIS A 300 -62.18 -31.68 -62.70
C HIS A 300 -60.67 -31.62 -62.42
N ARG A 301 -60.12 -30.40 -62.53
CA ARG A 301 -58.75 -30.03 -62.12
C ARG A 301 -58.69 -29.86 -60.60
N ARG A 302 -57.99 -30.77 -59.91
CA ARG A 302 -57.67 -30.63 -58.47
C ARG A 302 -56.78 -29.40 -58.23
N ARG A 303 -57.19 -28.55 -57.29
CA ARG A 303 -56.34 -27.51 -56.69
C ARG A 303 -55.26 -28.18 -55.84
N SER A 304 -54.00 -27.97 -56.18
CA SER A 304 -52.86 -28.32 -55.34
C SER A 304 -52.49 -27.12 -54.48
N THR A 305 -52.76 -27.23 -53.18
CA THR A 305 -52.39 -26.32 -52.10
C THR A 305 -50.86 -26.34 -51.90
N PRO A 306 -50.17 -25.20 -51.64
CA PRO A 306 -48.76 -25.22 -51.29
C PRO A 306 -48.54 -25.70 -49.85
N PRO A 307 -47.41 -26.37 -49.53
CA PRO A 307 -47.15 -26.87 -48.18
C PRO A 307 -46.75 -25.76 -47.19
N ARG A 308 -47.20 -25.94 -45.93
CA ARG A 308 -46.91 -25.12 -44.75
C ARG A 308 -45.41 -25.00 -44.47
N ARG A 309 -44.96 -23.77 -44.14
CA ARG A 309 -43.66 -23.49 -43.51
C ARG A 309 -43.52 -24.26 -42.18
N ARG A 310 -42.38 -24.93 -41.99
CA ARG A 310 -41.93 -25.42 -40.66
C ARG A 310 -41.54 -24.22 -39.77
N PRO A 311 -41.82 -24.25 -38.46
CA PRO A 311 -41.25 -23.28 -37.52
C PRO A 311 -39.75 -23.58 -37.34
N GLY A 312 -38.91 -22.54 -37.37
CA GLY A 312 -37.50 -22.65 -37.00
C GLY A 312 -37.29 -22.89 -35.50
N PRO A 313 -36.11 -23.35 -35.06
CA PRO A 313 -35.83 -23.66 -33.66
C PRO A 313 -35.82 -22.40 -32.78
N ARG A 314 -36.34 -22.54 -31.55
CA ARG A 314 -36.37 -21.52 -30.49
C ARG A 314 -34.95 -21.11 -30.08
N ALA A 315 -34.76 -19.82 -29.81
CA ALA A 315 -33.54 -19.26 -29.23
C ALA A 315 -33.29 -19.77 -27.78
N PRO A 316 -32.03 -19.97 -27.36
CA PRO A 316 -31.68 -20.31 -25.99
C PRO A 316 -31.79 -19.10 -25.04
N PRO A 317 -32.05 -19.32 -23.74
CA PRO A 317 -32.18 -18.25 -22.74
C PRO A 317 -30.82 -17.62 -22.36
N PRO A 318 -30.81 -16.37 -21.85
CA PRO A 318 -29.58 -15.68 -21.44
C PRO A 318 -28.98 -16.25 -20.14
N PRO A 319 -27.64 -16.25 -20.00
CA PRO A 319 -26.94 -16.76 -18.82
C PRO A 319 -27.00 -15.80 -17.60
N PRO A 320 -26.80 -16.32 -16.38
CA PRO A 320 -26.88 -15.58 -15.11
C PRO A 320 -25.78 -14.55 -14.92
#